data_AF-A0A7V4Q4U2-F1
#
_entry.id   AF-A0A7V4Q4U2-F1
#
_cell.length_a   1.000
_cell.length_b   1.000
_cell.length_c   1.000
_cell.angle_alpha   90.00
_cell.angle_beta   90.00
_cell.angle_gamma   90.00
#
_symmetry.space_group_name_H-M   'P 1'
#
loop_
_entity.id
_entity.type
_entity.pdbx_description
1 polymer ?
#
loop_
_entity_poly.entity_id
_entity_poly.type
_entity_poly.pdbx_seq_one_letter_code
_entity_poly.pdbx_strand_id
1 'polypeptide(L)'
;MDGQPVGSSAGGEQPKFTVSIERAGEVLNVLVKFSPPIDSIEGRRWADLLVCEQIALQLVQEKGVPAVKTALLESEGRVFLEVVRFDRVRRFGRLPMISLRAIDNEFYGRQDNWVAAAKRMEADNRMSRDDARNLRWLSVFGDLIANTDQHFCNISLAGEAGHYSLLPAYDMLPMFYRPMDGAAPVNTFRPPVFSTSAAGEWDSALGAAIVFWERAGEDLRVSQDFRQICRANLEIVRDLEAGPRLVE
;
A
#
# COMPACT_ATOMS: atom_id res chain seq x y z
N MET A 1 -32.38 9.94 4.83
CA MET A 1 -31.06 9.48 5.30
C MET A 1 -30.93 8.05 4.83
N ASP A 2 -30.51 7.88 3.58
CA ASP A 2 -30.47 6.55 2.98
C ASP A 2 -29.10 5.93 3.25
N GLY A 3 -29.09 5.00 4.20
CA GLY A 3 -27.96 4.15 4.49
C GLY A 3 -27.69 3.24 3.30
N GLN A 4 -26.49 3.34 2.74
CA GLN A 4 -25.98 2.33 1.82
C GLN A 4 -25.92 0.97 2.52
N PRO A 5 -26.22 -0.13 1.80
CA PRO A 5 -26.28 -1.45 2.40
C PRO A 5 -24.91 -1.88 2.92
N VAL A 6 -24.89 -2.30 4.18
CA VAL A 6 -23.71 -2.88 4.85
C VAL A 6 -23.49 -4.27 4.25
N GLY A 7 -22.44 -4.46 3.44
CA GLY A 7 -22.21 -5.78 2.83
C GLY A 7 -21.04 -5.97 1.87
N SER A 8 -19.79 -5.76 2.32
CA SER A 8 -18.67 -6.65 1.96
C SER A 8 -17.58 -6.50 3.02
N SER A 9 -17.27 -7.61 3.71
CA SER A 9 -16.48 -7.74 4.94
C SER A 9 -14.96 -7.48 4.80
N ALA A 10 -14.55 -6.69 3.82
CA ALA A 10 -13.18 -6.21 3.68
C ALA A 10 -13.25 -4.69 3.49
N GLY A 11 -13.06 -3.94 4.58
CA GLY A 11 -13.18 -2.49 4.60
C GLY A 11 -12.40 -1.82 3.46
N GLY A 12 -12.99 -0.79 2.87
CA GLY A 12 -12.40 0.04 1.81
C GLY A 12 -13.41 0.36 0.72
N GLU A 13 -13.28 1.56 0.12
CA GLU A 13 -14.22 2.11 -0.86
C GLU A 13 -14.13 1.43 -2.23
N GLN A 14 -13.01 0.75 -2.53
CA GLN A 14 -12.82 0.06 -3.81
C GLN A 14 -13.61 -1.26 -3.91
N PRO A 15 -14.33 -1.51 -5.02
CA PRO A 15 -15.03 -2.76 -5.24
C PRO A 15 -14.11 -3.99 -5.15
N LYS A 16 -14.51 -4.96 -4.32
CA LYS A 16 -13.72 -6.17 -4.07
C LYS A 16 -14.57 -7.37 -3.69
N PHE A 17 -14.09 -8.56 -4.01
CA PHE A 17 -14.66 -9.84 -3.58
C PHE A 17 -13.56 -10.84 -3.23
N THR A 18 -13.93 -11.96 -2.59
CA THR A 18 -12.98 -13.02 -2.23
C THR A 18 -13.31 -14.30 -2.97
N VAL A 19 -12.30 -15.03 -3.44
CA VAL A 19 -12.47 -16.31 -4.14
C VAL A 19 -11.31 -17.25 -3.82
N SER A 20 -11.57 -18.56 -3.85
CA SER A 20 -10.53 -19.58 -3.83
C SER A 20 -10.24 -20.01 -5.26
N ILE A 21 -8.98 -19.94 -5.67
CA ILE A 21 -8.52 -20.38 -6.99
C ILE A 21 -7.54 -21.53 -6.83
N GLU A 22 -7.42 -22.37 -7.85
CA GLU A 22 -6.38 -23.38 -7.94
C GLU A 22 -5.34 -22.93 -8.95
N ARG A 23 -4.06 -22.86 -8.54
CA ARG A 23 -2.94 -22.49 -9.42
C ARG A 23 -1.78 -23.44 -9.16
N ALA A 24 -1.32 -24.12 -10.20
CA ALA A 24 -0.26 -25.14 -10.11
C ALA A 24 -0.51 -26.23 -9.04
N GLY A 25 -1.78 -26.63 -8.87
CA GLY A 25 -2.18 -27.65 -7.88
C GLY A 25 -2.29 -27.13 -6.44
N GLU A 26 -2.05 -25.84 -6.19
CA GLU A 26 -2.24 -25.22 -4.89
C GLU A 26 -3.54 -24.41 -4.83
N VAL A 27 -4.30 -24.58 -3.75
CA VAL A 27 -5.47 -23.75 -3.46
C VAL A 27 -5.01 -22.45 -2.81
N LEU A 28 -5.21 -21.34 -3.52
CA LEU A 28 -4.96 -19.98 -3.04
C LEU A 28 -6.29 -19.29 -2.73
N ASN A 29 -6.36 -18.61 -1.58
CA ASN A 29 -7.45 -17.70 -1.30
C ASN A 29 -7.00 -16.30 -1.70
N VAL A 30 -7.75 -15.65 -2.57
CA VAL A 30 -7.43 -14.31 -3.05
C VAL A 30 -8.54 -13.33 -2.71
N LEU A 31 -8.15 -12.09 -2.47
CA LEU A 31 -9.03 -10.94 -2.51
C LEU A 31 -8.83 -10.29 -3.89
N VAL A 32 -9.90 -10.13 -4.65
CA VAL A 32 -9.86 -9.54 -5.99
C VAL A 32 -10.40 -8.13 -5.89
N LYS A 33 -9.53 -7.14 -6.13
CA LYS A 33 -9.90 -5.74 -6.34
C LYS A 33 -10.15 -5.54 -7.84
N PHE A 34 -11.12 -4.71 -8.22
CA PHE A 34 -11.41 -4.49 -9.65
C PHE A 34 -11.86 -3.07 -9.95
N SER A 35 -11.54 -2.61 -11.16
CA SER A 35 -11.96 -1.31 -11.65
C SER A 35 -13.43 -1.34 -12.14
N PRO A 36 -14.14 -0.19 -12.12
CA PRO A 36 -15.22 0.07 -13.07
C PRO A 36 -14.78 -0.14 -14.54
N PRO A 37 -15.71 -0.15 -15.51
CA PRO A 37 -15.35 -0.19 -16.92
C PRO A 37 -14.38 0.94 -17.30
N ILE A 38 -13.32 0.61 -18.02
CA ILE A 38 -12.19 1.53 -18.33
C ILE A 38 -12.51 2.60 -19.39
N ASP A 39 -13.71 2.54 -19.97
CA ASP A 39 -14.21 3.58 -20.88
C ASP A 39 -14.56 4.88 -20.13
N SER A 40 -14.90 4.77 -18.85
CA SER A 40 -15.07 5.91 -17.95
C SER A 40 -13.73 6.46 -17.43
N ILE A 41 -13.68 7.76 -17.14
CA ILE A 41 -12.53 8.43 -16.52
C ILE A 41 -12.18 7.77 -15.16
N GLU A 42 -13.21 7.52 -14.35
CA GLU A 42 -13.07 6.87 -13.05
C GLU A 42 -12.54 5.44 -13.18
N GLY A 43 -13.15 4.63 -14.06
CA GLY A 43 -12.73 3.24 -14.26
C GLY A 43 -11.31 3.14 -14.79
N ARG A 44 -10.92 4.02 -15.70
CA ARG A 44 -9.53 4.12 -16.19
C ARG A 44 -8.56 4.46 -15.07
N ARG A 45 -8.88 5.45 -14.23
CA ARG A 45 -8.01 5.82 -13.11
C ARG A 45 -7.92 4.71 -12.06
N TRP A 46 -9.00 4.01 -11.75
CA TRP A 46 -8.94 2.84 -10.87
C TRP A 46 -8.11 1.70 -11.46
N ALA A 47 -8.20 1.46 -12.77
CA ALA A 47 -7.35 0.48 -13.46
C ALA A 47 -5.86 0.85 -13.34
N ASP A 48 -5.53 2.13 -13.58
CA ASP A 48 -4.16 2.64 -13.40
C ASP A 48 -3.64 2.41 -11.97
N LEU A 49 -4.47 2.70 -10.96
CA LEU A 49 -4.13 2.53 -9.55
C LEU A 49 -3.91 1.07 -9.15
N LEU A 50 -4.66 0.13 -9.73
CA LEU A 50 -4.46 -1.30 -9.52
C LEU A 50 -3.12 -1.79 -10.10
N VAL A 51 -2.70 -1.22 -11.23
CA VAL A 51 -1.37 -1.50 -11.79
C VAL A 51 -0.27 -0.95 -10.88
N CYS A 52 -0.43 0.28 -10.39
CA CYS A 52 0.49 0.86 -9.43
C CYS A 52 0.58 0.06 -8.12
N GLU A 53 -0.54 -0.47 -7.60
CA GLU A 53 -0.52 -1.31 -6.41
C GLU A 53 0.34 -2.58 -6.61
N GLN A 54 0.22 -3.23 -7.78
CA GLN A 54 1.10 -4.36 -8.11
C GLN A 54 2.58 -3.94 -8.11
N ILE A 55 2.92 -2.85 -8.79
CA ILE A 55 4.30 -2.35 -8.91
C ILE A 55 4.89 -2.04 -7.53
N ALA A 56 4.13 -1.31 -6.70
CA ALA A 56 4.55 -0.95 -5.35
C ALA A 56 4.81 -2.19 -4.50
N LEU A 57 3.89 -3.15 -4.47
CA LEU A 57 4.04 -4.37 -3.66
C LEU A 57 5.20 -5.26 -4.13
N GLN A 58 5.47 -5.33 -5.44
CA GLN A 58 6.67 -5.98 -5.97
C GLN A 58 7.95 -5.29 -5.47
N LEU A 59 8.00 -3.96 -5.49
CA LEU A 59 9.14 -3.19 -4.99
C LEU A 59 9.34 -3.37 -3.48
N VAL A 60 8.27 -3.42 -2.70
CA VAL A 60 8.33 -3.72 -1.26
C VAL A 60 9.01 -5.09 -1.04
N GLN A 61 8.64 -6.12 -1.82
CA GLN A 61 9.28 -7.44 -1.76
C GLN A 61 10.75 -7.41 -2.21
N GLU A 62 11.08 -6.69 -3.29
CA GLU A 62 12.46 -6.53 -3.78
C GLU A 62 13.37 -5.85 -2.75
N LYS A 63 12.81 -4.99 -1.88
CA LYS A 63 13.53 -4.36 -0.75
C LYS A 63 13.59 -5.23 0.51
N GLY A 64 13.10 -6.47 0.45
CA GLY A 64 13.15 -7.42 1.56
C GLY A 64 12.11 -7.17 2.64
N VAL A 65 11.13 -6.29 2.40
CA VAL A 65 10.00 -6.08 3.30
C VAL A 65 8.88 -7.05 2.91
N PRO A 66 8.27 -7.79 3.86
CA PRO A 66 7.16 -8.68 3.55
C PRO A 66 5.99 -7.93 2.91
N ALA A 67 5.53 -8.40 1.76
CA ALA A 67 4.36 -7.88 1.06
C ALA A 67 3.56 -9.01 0.40
N VAL A 68 2.27 -8.76 0.19
CA VAL A 68 1.36 -9.73 -0.43
C VAL A 68 1.75 -10.00 -1.89
N LYS A 69 1.56 -11.24 -2.34
CA LYS A 69 1.73 -11.59 -3.75
C LYS A 69 0.50 -11.14 -4.52
N THR A 70 0.72 -10.58 -5.71
CA THR A 70 -0.36 -10.10 -6.57
C THR A 70 -0.26 -10.62 -8.00
N ALA A 71 -1.39 -10.66 -8.70
CA ALA A 71 -1.47 -10.90 -10.14
C ALA A 71 -2.52 -9.97 -10.77
N LEU A 72 -2.21 -9.42 -11.93
CA LEU A 72 -3.15 -8.58 -12.69
C LEU A 72 -3.81 -9.41 -13.78
N LEU A 73 -5.11 -9.17 -13.98
CA LEU A 73 -5.88 -9.72 -15.09
C LEU A 73 -6.68 -8.60 -15.75
N GLU A 74 -6.77 -8.67 -17.07
CA GLU A 74 -7.58 -7.77 -17.88
C GLU A 74 -8.66 -8.59 -18.56
N SER A 75 -9.93 -8.21 -18.37
CA SER A 75 -11.07 -8.93 -18.95
C SER A 75 -12.27 -8.01 -19.06
N GLU A 76 -13.03 -8.12 -20.16
CA GLU A 76 -14.31 -7.41 -20.36
C GLU A 76 -14.23 -5.89 -20.07
N GLY A 77 -13.14 -5.25 -20.52
CA GLY A 77 -12.93 -3.81 -20.33
C GLY A 77 -12.71 -3.39 -18.87
N ARG A 78 -12.14 -4.27 -18.04
CA ARG A 78 -11.80 -4.02 -16.63
C ARG A 78 -10.43 -4.58 -16.29
N VAL A 79 -9.83 -4.00 -15.25
CA VAL A 79 -8.61 -4.51 -14.61
C VAL A 79 -8.97 -5.12 -13.26
N PHE A 80 -8.39 -6.28 -12.99
CA PHE A 80 -8.53 -7.03 -11.75
C PHE A 80 -7.15 -7.24 -11.13
N LEU A 81 -7.03 -6.99 -9.83
CA LEU A 81 -5.86 -7.31 -9.04
C LEU A 81 -6.22 -8.43 -8.06
N GLU A 82 -5.71 -9.62 -8.32
CA GLU A 82 -5.71 -10.72 -7.36
C GLU A 82 -4.64 -10.45 -6.31
N VAL A 83 -5.06 -10.41 -5.04
CA VAL A 83 -4.18 -10.28 -3.89
C VAL A 83 -4.25 -11.57 -3.07
N VAL A 84 -3.14 -12.30 -2.96
CA VAL A 84 -3.08 -13.54 -2.18
C VAL A 84 -3.23 -13.21 -0.69
N ARG A 85 -4.25 -13.81 -0.07
CA ARG A 85 -4.57 -13.60 1.34
C ARG A 85 -3.57 -14.33 2.25
N PHE A 86 -2.83 -13.56 3.03
CA PHE A 86 -1.91 -14.08 4.04
C PHE A 86 -2.61 -14.53 5.34
N ASP A 87 -3.90 -14.20 5.52
CA ASP A 87 -4.71 -14.65 6.65
C ASP A 87 -5.41 -16.02 6.39
N ARG A 88 -4.99 -16.74 5.35
CA ARG A 88 -5.57 -18.02 4.91
C ARG A 88 -4.49 -19.04 4.59
N VAL A 89 -4.79 -20.30 4.88
CA VAL A 89 -3.90 -21.44 4.59
C VAL A 89 -4.72 -22.57 3.94
N ARG A 90 -4.34 -22.94 2.72
CA ARG A 90 -5.03 -23.96 1.92
C ARG A 90 -6.54 -23.68 1.86
N ARG A 91 -7.38 -24.72 1.81
CA ARG A 91 -8.83 -24.57 1.60
C ARG A 91 -9.60 -24.01 2.79
N PHE A 92 -9.19 -24.31 4.02
CA PHE A 92 -10.00 -24.04 5.22
C PHE A 92 -9.25 -23.35 6.37
N GLY A 93 -7.93 -23.25 6.30
CA GLY A 93 -7.12 -22.66 7.36
C GLY A 93 -7.27 -21.15 7.42
N ARG A 94 -7.27 -20.61 8.65
CA ARG A 94 -7.24 -19.18 8.93
C ARG A 94 -6.08 -18.89 9.88
N LEU A 95 -5.42 -17.76 9.66
CA LEU A 95 -4.38 -17.26 10.55
C LEU A 95 -4.89 -16.00 11.25
N PRO A 96 -4.64 -15.84 12.56
CA PRO A 96 -5.03 -14.63 13.27
C PRO A 96 -4.24 -13.43 12.77
N MET A 97 -4.91 -12.29 12.68
CA MET A 97 -4.31 -11.00 12.36
C MET A 97 -4.97 -9.92 13.20
N ILE A 98 -4.19 -8.95 13.64
CA ILE A 98 -4.63 -7.82 14.47
C ILE A 98 -4.20 -6.54 13.75
N SER A 99 -5.11 -5.59 13.57
CA SER A 99 -4.72 -4.30 12.96
C SER A 99 -3.84 -3.50 13.90
N LEU A 100 -2.94 -2.69 13.36
CA LEU A 100 -2.18 -1.72 14.16
C LEU A 100 -3.12 -0.80 14.95
N ARG A 101 -4.32 -0.51 14.43
CA ARG A 101 -5.34 0.26 15.15
C ARG A 101 -5.78 -0.41 16.44
N ALA A 102 -6.03 -1.71 16.42
CA ALA A 102 -6.45 -2.44 17.62
C ALA A 102 -5.33 -2.45 18.67
N ILE A 103 -4.08 -2.65 18.24
CA ILE A 103 -2.91 -2.59 19.14
C ILE A 103 -2.70 -1.18 19.69
N ASP A 104 -2.78 -0.14 18.85
CA ASP A 104 -2.63 1.23 19.30
C ASP A 104 -3.74 1.62 20.28
N ASN A 105 -5.00 1.22 20.04
CA ASN A 105 -6.09 1.46 20.97
C ASN A 105 -5.91 0.81 22.34
N GLU A 106 -5.37 -0.41 22.36
CA GLU A 106 -5.14 -1.14 23.61
C GLU A 106 -4.02 -0.49 24.45
N PHE A 107 -2.94 -0.03 23.82
CA PHE A 107 -1.72 0.37 24.57
C PHE A 107 -1.41 1.88 24.55
N TYR A 108 -1.89 2.63 23.57
CA TYR A 108 -1.40 4.00 23.29
C TYR A 108 -2.49 5.05 23.08
N GLY A 109 -3.56 4.73 22.36
CA GLY A 109 -4.68 5.63 22.03
C GLY A 109 -4.27 6.86 21.21
N ARG A 110 -3.29 6.76 20.32
CA ARG A 110 -2.75 7.90 19.56
C ARG A 110 -3.23 7.92 18.11
N GLN A 111 -3.08 6.79 17.40
CA GLN A 111 -3.39 6.66 15.98
C GLN A 111 -2.81 7.78 15.09
N ASP A 112 -1.56 8.17 15.33
CA ASP A 112 -0.86 9.25 14.64
C ASP A 112 -0.32 8.82 13.26
N ASN A 113 0.93 8.38 13.16
CA ASN A 113 1.53 7.88 11.92
C ASN A 113 2.34 6.62 12.19
N TRP A 114 2.61 5.85 11.15
CA TRP A 114 3.29 4.56 11.28
C TRP A 114 4.73 4.68 11.79
N VAL A 115 5.44 5.76 11.46
CA VAL A 115 6.79 6.00 11.99
C VAL A 115 6.77 6.15 13.51
N ALA A 116 5.86 6.98 14.02
CA ALA A 116 5.71 7.22 15.45
C ALA A 116 5.21 5.97 16.18
N ALA A 117 4.27 5.22 15.60
CA ALA A 117 3.81 3.95 16.14
C ALA A 117 4.94 2.91 16.21
N ALA A 118 5.71 2.73 15.14
CA ALA A 118 6.85 1.83 15.10
C ALA A 118 7.88 2.16 16.19
N LYS A 119 8.24 3.45 16.34
CA LYS A 119 9.18 3.90 17.36
C LYS A 119 8.68 3.59 18.79
N ARG A 120 7.40 3.81 19.07
CA ARG A 120 6.81 3.48 20.37
C ARG A 120 6.82 1.97 20.65
N MET A 121 6.38 1.17 19.69
CA MET A 121 6.31 -0.27 19.85
C MET A 121 7.70 -0.91 20.00
N GLU A 122 8.71 -0.40 19.30
CA GLU A 122 10.11 -0.81 19.48
C GLU A 122 10.61 -0.46 20.89
N ALA A 123 10.39 0.77 21.35
CA ALA A 123 10.84 1.22 22.67
C ALA A 123 10.22 0.41 23.83
N ASP A 124 8.98 -0.06 23.66
CA ASP A 124 8.28 -0.89 24.65
C ASP A 124 8.54 -2.39 24.48
N ASN A 125 9.47 -2.80 23.61
CA ASN A 125 9.76 -4.21 23.26
C ASN A 125 8.53 -5.00 22.77
N ARG A 126 7.53 -4.31 22.20
CA ARG A 126 6.34 -4.92 21.61
C ARG A 126 6.52 -5.31 20.15
N MET A 127 7.53 -4.74 19.49
CA MET A 127 7.88 -5.02 18.10
C MET A 127 9.39 -5.14 18.00
N SER A 128 9.87 -6.08 17.18
CA SER A 128 11.31 -6.22 16.92
C SER A 128 11.87 -4.97 16.23
N ARG A 129 13.17 -4.72 16.39
CA ARG A 129 13.87 -3.62 15.69
C ARG A 129 13.70 -3.72 14.17
N ASP A 130 13.73 -4.94 13.63
CA ASP A 130 13.59 -5.18 12.19
C ASP A 130 12.18 -4.89 11.69
N ASP A 131 11.15 -5.32 12.42
CA ASP A 131 9.75 -5.02 12.07
C ASP A 131 9.45 -3.52 12.21
N ALA A 132 9.99 -2.87 13.24
CA ALA A 132 9.84 -1.43 13.44
C ALA A 132 10.52 -0.63 12.31
N ARG A 133 11.72 -1.05 11.89
CA ARG A 133 12.40 -0.49 10.71
C ARG A 133 11.57 -0.69 9.45
N ASN A 134 11.01 -1.89 9.23
CA ASN A 134 10.17 -2.17 8.06
C ASN A 134 8.90 -1.30 8.06
N LEU A 135 8.26 -1.10 9.21
CA LEU A 135 7.07 -0.24 9.33
C LEU A 135 7.40 1.24 9.09
N ARG A 136 8.53 1.74 9.60
CA ARG A 136 9.03 3.09 9.28
C ARG A 136 9.28 3.24 7.77
N TRP A 137 9.96 2.26 7.18
CA TRP A 137 10.26 2.25 5.75
C TRP A 137 8.99 2.26 4.89
N LEU A 138 7.99 1.44 5.22
CA LEU A 138 6.69 1.42 4.53
C LEU A 138 5.98 2.77 4.60
N SER A 139 6.07 3.46 5.73
CA SER A 139 5.49 4.80 5.89
C SER A 139 6.15 5.81 4.96
N VAL A 140 7.48 5.88 4.97
CA VAL A 140 8.23 6.82 4.12
C VAL A 140 8.04 6.49 2.64
N PHE A 141 8.06 5.21 2.28
CA PHE A 141 7.80 4.78 0.91
C PHE A 141 6.38 5.17 0.47
N GLY A 142 5.37 4.91 1.30
CA GLY A 142 3.97 5.30 1.05
C GLY A 142 3.84 6.80 0.80
N ASP A 143 4.48 7.61 1.64
CA ASP A 143 4.50 9.06 1.52
C ASP A 143 5.08 9.53 0.18
N LEU A 144 6.21 8.95 -0.23
CA LEU A 144 6.93 9.32 -1.47
C LEU A 144 6.24 8.83 -2.75
N ILE A 145 5.34 7.86 -2.64
CA ILE A 145 4.48 7.41 -3.75
C ILE A 145 3.08 8.04 -3.70
N ALA A 146 2.87 9.12 -2.93
CA ALA A 146 1.58 9.79 -2.82
C ALA A 146 0.44 8.88 -2.29
N ASN A 147 0.77 7.93 -1.42
CA ASN A 147 -0.23 7.15 -0.70
C ASN A 147 -0.80 7.96 0.47
N THR A 148 -1.94 8.60 0.25
CA THR A 148 -2.66 9.39 1.26
C THR A 148 -3.57 8.56 2.16
N ASP A 149 -3.60 7.23 2.02
CA ASP A 149 -4.48 6.33 2.79
C ASP A 149 -3.69 5.45 3.78
N GLN A 150 -2.66 6.03 4.42
CA GLN A 150 -1.83 5.35 5.41
C GLN A 150 -2.47 5.32 6.81
N HIS A 151 -3.67 4.78 6.92
CA HIS A 151 -4.36 4.65 8.19
C HIS A 151 -3.99 3.36 8.93
N PHE A 152 -4.20 3.31 10.25
CA PHE A 152 -3.79 2.18 11.10
C PHE A 152 -4.52 0.85 10.82
N CYS A 153 -5.57 0.84 9.98
CA CYS A 153 -6.20 -0.39 9.50
C CYS A 153 -5.48 -1.04 8.30
N ASN A 154 -4.52 -0.35 7.68
CA ASN A 154 -3.73 -0.86 6.55
C ASN A 154 -2.44 -1.55 6.99
N ILE A 155 -2.20 -1.64 8.30
CA ILE A 155 -1.11 -2.42 8.89
C ILE A 155 -1.72 -3.56 9.70
N SER A 156 -1.23 -4.76 9.42
CA SER A 156 -1.62 -5.99 10.12
C SER A 156 -0.42 -6.55 10.87
N LEU A 157 -0.71 -7.12 12.04
CA LEU A 157 0.27 -7.70 12.95
C LEU A 157 -0.20 -9.10 13.36
N ALA A 158 0.76 -9.98 13.65
CA ALA A 158 0.51 -11.25 14.31
C ALA A 158 1.30 -11.28 15.62
N GLY A 159 0.75 -11.90 16.65
CA GLY A 159 1.42 -11.96 17.94
C GLY A 159 0.48 -12.27 19.08
N GLU A 160 1.09 -12.55 20.22
CA GLU A 160 0.40 -12.84 21.47
C GLU A 160 1.22 -12.29 22.64
N ALA A 161 0.61 -12.20 23.82
CA ALA A 161 1.26 -11.76 25.06
C ALA A 161 2.03 -10.42 24.96
N GLY A 162 1.59 -9.52 24.08
CA GLY A 162 2.16 -8.17 23.96
C GLY A 162 3.37 -8.04 23.02
N HIS A 163 3.76 -9.12 22.33
CA HIS A 163 4.81 -9.11 21.30
C HIS A 163 4.19 -9.34 19.92
N TYR A 164 4.51 -8.48 18.96
CA TYR A 164 3.89 -8.42 17.65
C TYR A 164 4.93 -8.36 16.53
N SER A 165 4.69 -9.14 15.49
CA SER A 165 5.45 -9.15 14.24
C SER A 165 4.64 -8.52 13.12
N LEU A 166 5.33 -7.82 12.23
CA LEU A 166 4.71 -7.18 11.07
C LEU A 166 4.26 -8.24 10.06
N LEU A 167 2.98 -8.23 9.69
CA LEU A 167 2.46 -9.07 8.61
C LEU A 167 2.69 -8.40 7.24
N PRO A 168 2.60 -9.17 6.14
CA PRO A 168 2.86 -8.65 4.80
C PRO A 168 2.07 -7.37 4.49
N ALA A 169 2.75 -6.37 3.93
CA ALA A 169 2.12 -5.13 3.45
C ALA A 169 1.14 -5.41 2.30
N TYR A 170 0.08 -4.60 2.26
CA TYR A 170 -0.98 -4.56 1.24
C TYR A 170 -1.44 -3.11 1.11
N ASP A 171 -2.21 -2.77 0.07
CA ASP A 171 -2.79 -1.43 -0.11
C ASP A 171 -1.73 -0.29 -0.22
N MET A 172 -0.64 -0.57 -0.92
CA MET A 172 0.40 0.41 -1.22
C MET A 172 0.19 0.95 -2.63
N LEU A 173 -0.45 2.11 -2.76
CA LEU A 173 -0.80 2.71 -4.04
C LEU A 173 -0.98 4.24 -3.93
N PRO A 174 -0.89 5.01 -5.04
CA PRO A 174 -0.85 6.47 -4.99
C PRO A 174 -2.27 7.06 -4.84
N MET A 175 -2.88 6.87 -3.67
CA MET A 175 -4.27 7.24 -3.37
C MET A 175 -4.59 8.74 -3.49
N PHE A 176 -3.57 9.60 -3.55
CA PHE A 176 -3.73 11.00 -3.92
C PHE A 176 -4.45 11.19 -5.27
N TYR A 177 -4.32 10.22 -6.16
CA TYR A 177 -4.92 10.22 -7.50
C TYR A 177 -6.19 9.38 -7.61
N ARG A 178 -6.77 8.95 -6.49
CA ARG A 178 -8.06 8.24 -6.50
C ARG A 178 -9.12 9.12 -7.19
N PRO A 179 -9.96 8.55 -8.06
CA PRO A 179 -11.04 9.31 -8.65
C PRO A 179 -12.06 9.71 -7.57
N MET A 180 -12.64 10.91 -7.72
CA MET A 180 -13.65 11.47 -6.82
C MET A 180 -14.78 12.08 -7.65
N ASP A 181 -16.02 11.78 -7.30
CA ASP A 181 -17.23 12.32 -7.95
C ASP A 181 -17.22 12.21 -9.49
N GLY A 182 -16.72 11.07 -10.02
CA GLY A 182 -16.61 10.80 -11.46
C GLY A 182 -15.43 11.48 -12.18
N ALA A 183 -14.60 12.24 -11.46
CA ALA A 183 -13.41 12.91 -11.99
C ALA A 183 -12.12 12.23 -11.52
N ALA A 184 -11.05 12.34 -12.32
CA ALA A 184 -9.69 11.95 -11.95
C ALA A 184 -8.86 13.21 -11.64
N PRO A 185 -8.42 13.44 -10.39
CA PRO A 185 -7.63 14.61 -10.04
C PRO A 185 -6.29 14.65 -10.80
N VAL A 186 -5.89 15.85 -11.24
CA VAL A 186 -4.59 16.13 -11.89
C VAL A 186 -3.74 17.05 -10.98
N ASN A 187 -3.89 16.89 -9.67
CA ASN A 187 -3.20 17.73 -8.70
C ASN A 187 -1.68 17.47 -8.75
N THR A 188 -0.90 18.53 -8.54
CA THR A 188 0.55 18.42 -8.39
C THR A 188 0.86 17.79 -7.03
N PHE A 189 1.49 16.62 -7.04
CA PHE A 189 1.96 15.98 -5.83
C PHE A 189 3.06 16.83 -5.18
N ARG A 190 2.98 16.97 -3.86
CA ARG A 190 4.03 17.60 -3.06
C ARG A 190 4.49 16.56 -2.05
N PRO A 191 5.66 15.92 -2.25
CA PRO A 191 6.17 14.95 -1.31
C PRO A 191 6.42 15.62 0.05
N PRO A 192 6.31 14.88 1.15
CA PRO A 192 6.63 15.43 2.45
C PRO A 192 8.11 15.79 2.53
N VAL A 193 8.40 16.80 3.36
CA VAL A 193 9.78 17.17 3.69
C VAL A 193 10.40 16.05 4.52
N PHE A 194 11.69 15.80 4.31
CA PHE A 194 12.50 14.90 5.13
C PHE A 194 12.18 15.04 6.62
N SER A 195 11.95 13.90 7.28
CA SER A 195 11.73 13.83 8.72
C SER A 195 12.88 13.10 9.41
N THR A 196 13.40 13.71 10.47
CA THR A 196 14.44 13.09 11.31
C THR A 196 13.95 11.83 12.03
N SER A 197 12.64 11.64 12.17
CA SER A 197 12.05 10.47 12.83
C SER A 197 12.20 9.16 12.05
N ALA A 198 12.51 9.22 10.75
CA ALA A 198 12.75 8.07 9.88
C ALA A 198 13.97 8.29 8.97
N ALA A 199 14.97 9.02 9.48
CA ALA A 199 16.17 9.37 8.72
C ALA A 199 16.90 8.13 8.18
N GLY A 200 16.97 7.04 8.97
CA GLY A 200 17.64 5.80 8.59
C GLY A 200 16.96 5.05 7.44
N GLU A 201 15.67 5.29 7.21
CA GLU A 201 14.87 4.63 6.19
C GLU A 201 14.70 5.48 4.92
N TRP A 202 14.98 6.79 5.01
CA TRP A 202 14.72 7.78 3.96
C TRP A 202 15.38 7.43 2.63
N ASP A 203 16.71 7.30 2.59
CA ASP A 203 17.44 7.09 1.34
C ASP A 203 17.00 5.80 0.63
N SER A 204 16.78 4.73 1.40
CA SER A 204 16.31 3.47 0.84
C SER A 204 14.88 3.55 0.31
N ALA A 205 13.98 4.29 0.99
CA ALA A 205 12.61 4.48 0.57
C ALA A 205 12.52 5.42 -0.65
N LEU A 206 13.34 6.47 -0.68
CA LEU A 206 13.48 7.39 -1.80
C LEU A 206 13.93 6.67 -3.07
N GLY A 207 15.00 5.87 -2.97
CA GLY A 207 15.45 5.06 -4.11
C GLY A 207 14.36 4.09 -4.62
N ALA A 208 13.54 3.52 -3.72
CA ALA A 208 12.41 2.69 -4.13
C ALA A 208 11.27 3.50 -4.78
N ALA A 209 10.98 4.70 -4.28
CA ALA A 209 9.96 5.59 -4.84
C ALA A 209 10.33 6.11 -6.23
N ILE A 210 11.60 6.42 -6.48
CA ILE A 210 12.11 6.75 -7.82
C ILE A 210 11.85 5.59 -8.79
N VAL A 211 12.21 4.38 -8.41
CA VAL A 211 11.97 3.19 -9.25
C VAL A 211 10.47 2.94 -9.44
N PHE A 212 9.64 3.19 -8.42
CA PHE A 212 8.18 3.08 -8.53
C PHE A 212 7.63 4.03 -9.59
N TRP A 213 7.97 5.32 -9.53
CA TRP A 213 7.46 6.32 -10.49
C TRP A 213 8.00 6.10 -11.89
N GLU A 214 9.24 5.63 -12.03
CA GLU A 214 9.83 5.22 -13.30
C GLU A 214 9.07 4.03 -13.91
N ARG A 215 8.89 2.94 -13.15
CA ARG A 215 8.15 1.74 -13.63
C ARG A 215 6.71 2.10 -14.00
N ALA A 216 6.01 2.86 -13.15
CA ALA A 216 4.64 3.28 -13.42
C ALA A 216 4.55 4.22 -14.63
N GLY A 217 5.56 5.07 -14.85
CA GLY A 217 5.65 5.97 -16.00
C GLY A 217 5.91 5.26 -17.34
N GLU A 218 6.46 4.05 -17.33
CA GLU A 218 6.79 3.29 -18.54
C GLU A 218 5.88 2.07 -18.79
N ASP A 219 5.16 1.57 -17.78
CA ASP A 219 4.28 0.40 -17.89
C ASP A 219 3.09 0.65 -18.84
N LEU A 220 3.04 -0.10 -19.95
CA LEU A 220 2.01 0.07 -20.99
C LEU A 220 0.59 -0.24 -20.53
N ARG A 221 0.41 -0.93 -19.39
CA ARG A 221 -0.90 -1.19 -18.78
C ARG A 221 -1.45 0.06 -18.08
N VAL A 222 -0.58 1.01 -17.75
CA VAL A 222 -0.97 2.33 -17.24
C VAL A 222 -1.34 3.25 -18.40
N SER A 223 -2.48 3.93 -18.27
CA SER A 223 -2.98 4.88 -19.26
C SER A 223 -1.94 5.96 -19.60
N GLN A 224 -1.96 6.44 -20.83
CA GLN A 224 -1.01 7.46 -21.30
C GLN A 224 -1.04 8.71 -20.40
N ASP A 225 -2.24 9.17 -20.02
CA ASP A 225 -2.42 10.35 -19.17
C ASP A 225 -1.83 10.12 -17.78
N PHE A 226 -2.02 8.93 -17.19
CA PHE A 226 -1.45 8.66 -15.87
C PHE A 226 0.05 8.40 -15.91
N ARG A 227 0.58 7.85 -17.01
CA ARG A 227 2.03 7.76 -17.22
C ARG A 227 2.70 9.13 -17.26
N GLN A 228 2.05 10.15 -17.83
CA GLN A 228 2.56 11.53 -17.78
C GLN A 228 2.62 12.07 -16.35
N ILE A 229 1.59 11.80 -15.54
CA ILE A 229 1.58 12.15 -14.10
C ILE A 229 2.71 11.42 -13.36
N CYS A 230 2.90 10.13 -13.62
CA CYS A 230 3.98 9.36 -13.00
C CYS A 230 5.37 9.90 -13.36
N ARG A 231 5.60 10.28 -14.63
CA ARG A 231 6.85 10.93 -15.06
C ARG A 231 7.05 12.29 -14.41
N ALA A 232 5.99 13.08 -14.24
CA ALA A 232 6.10 14.35 -13.52
C ALA A 232 6.46 14.14 -12.04
N ASN A 233 5.86 13.13 -11.39
CA ASN A 233 6.18 12.77 -10.01
C ASN A 233 7.60 12.21 -9.86
N LEU A 234 8.10 11.48 -10.86
CA LEU A 234 9.47 11.00 -10.89
C LEU A 234 10.47 12.16 -10.77
N GLU A 235 10.28 13.22 -11.55
CA GLU A 235 11.15 14.41 -11.48
C GLU A 235 11.06 15.09 -10.11
N ILE A 236 9.84 15.26 -9.57
CA ILE A 236 9.63 15.84 -8.23
C ILE A 236 10.35 15.03 -7.13
N VAL A 237 10.33 13.70 -7.23
CA VAL A 237 10.95 12.82 -6.22
C VAL A 237 12.47 12.77 -6.42
N ARG A 238 12.98 12.81 -7.65
CA ARG A 238 14.43 12.92 -7.93
C ARG A 238 15.04 14.20 -7.36
N ASP A 239 14.31 15.31 -7.39
CA ASP A 239 14.78 16.57 -6.80
C ASP A 239 15.05 16.46 -5.29
N LEU A 240 14.40 15.51 -4.59
CA LEU A 240 14.68 15.24 -3.18
C LEU A 240 16.06 14.62 -2.94
N GLU A 241 16.68 13.99 -3.94
CA GLU A 241 18.06 13.50 -3.82
C GLU A 241 19.05 14.65 -3.60
N ALA A 242 18.76 15.84 -4.14
CA ALA A 242 19.54 17.06 -3.97
C ALA A 242 19.12 17.90 -2.75
N GLY A 243 18.14 17.46 -1.97
CA GLY A 243 17.60 18.18 -0.81
C GLY A 243 18.55 18.19 0.40
N PRO A 244 18.24 19.01 1.43
CA PRO A 244 19.03 19.08 2.66
C PRO A 244 19.16 17.70 3.31
N ARG A 245 20.39 17.28 3.64
CA ARG A 245 20.68 16.04 4.35
C ARG A 245 21.24 16.34 5.74
N LEU A 246 20.90 15.51 6.71
CA LEU A 246 21.69 15.44 7.94
C LEU A 246 22.97 14.66 7.61
N VAL A 247 24.12 15.30 7.84
CA VAL A 247 25.42 14.63 7.82
C VAL A 247 25.70 14.21 9.27
N GLU A 248 25.70 12.91 9.54
CA GLU A 248 26.13 12.35 10.83
C GLU A 248 27.66 12.33 10.95
#